data_AF-A0A7R8VWH8-F1
#
_entry.id   AF-A0A7R8VWH8-F1
#
_cell.length_a   1.000
_cell.length_b   1.000
_cell.length_c   1.000
_cell.angle_alpha   90.00
_cell.angle_beta   90.00
_cell.angle_gamma   90.00
#
_symmetry.space_group_name_H-M   'P 1'
#
loop_
_entity.id
_entity.type
_entity.pdbx_description
1 polymer ?
#
loop_
_entity_poly.entity_id
_entity_poly.type
_entity_poly.pdbx_seq_one_letter_code
_entity_poly.pdbx_strand_id
1 'polypeptide(L)'
;SYGSDTISMLPVTGCCVSELWVSHYQYVASDWLFCFRAMGQTLSEPVTAKESACCQNSQLKVGSSCMQGWRINMEDSHTHILSLPDDPGTAFFGVYDGHGGAKVAQYAGKHLHKYIVKTQAYKEGRIGDALQQGFLDADQAMLHDDSLKDELAGTTAVVIIIKDNVLYCVRC
;
A
#
# COMPACT_ATOMS: atom_id res chain seq x y z
N SER A 1 24.51 5.17 21.14
CA SER A 1 24.36 3.77 20.71
C SER A 1 22.88 3.46 20.71
N TYR A 2 22.18 3.62 19.60
CA TYR A 2 20.75 3.31 19.53
C TYR A 2 20.58 1.95 18.87
N GLY A 3 19.94 1.04 19.61
CA GLY A 3 19.73 -0.35 19.23
C GLY A 3 18.87 -0.45 17.98
N SER A 4 19.27 -1.36 17.11
CA SER A 4 18.44 -1.90 16.03
C SER A 4 17.32 -2.72 16.65
N ASP A 5 16.20 -2.08 16.97
CA ASP A 5 14.97 -2.78 17.36
C ASP A 5 14.46 -3.56 16.14
N THR A 6 14.85 -4.82 16.10
CA THR A 6 14.40 -5.79 15.11
C THR A 6 12.99 -6.19 15.49
N ILE A 7 12.00 -5.66 14.76
CA ILE A 7 10.60 -6.06 14.91
C ILE A 7 10.46 -7.53 14.50
N SER A 8 10.26 -8.39 15.50
CA SER A 8 9.96 -9.81 15.30
C SER A 8 8.51 -9.98 14.85
N MET A 9 8.26 -10.01 13.53
CA MET A 9 6.97 -10.49 13.02
C MET A 9 6.83 -11.99 13.33
N LEU A 10 5.74 -12.36 14.00
CA LEU A 10 5.30 -13.75 14.09
C LEU A 10 4.83 -14.21 12.70
N PRO A 11 5.06 -15.47 12.31
CA PRO A 11 4.59 -15.99 11.03
C PRO A 11 3.05 -16.06 11.05
N VAL A 12 2.40 -15.02 10.54
CA VAL A 12 0.95 -15.00 10.38
C VAL A 12 0.61 -15.90 9.19
N THR A 13 -0.09 -17.00 9.46
CA THR A 13 -0.46 -18.00 8.47
C THR A 13 -1.45 -17.40 7.46
N GLY A 14 -1.05 -17.29 6.19
CA GLY A 14 -2.00 -17.26 5.08
C GLY A 14 -1.95 -16.06 4.12
N CYS A 15 -1.23 -14.99 4.41
CA CYS A 15 -1.09 -13.84 3.49
C CYS A 15 0.34 -13.31 3.41
N CYS A 16 0.62 -12.63 2.30
CA CYS A 16 1.73 -11.69 2.24
C CYS A 16 1.43 -10.58 3.25
N VAL A 17 2.43 -10.14 4.01
CA VAL A 17 2.26 -9.07 5.00
C VAL A 17 3.08 -7.91 4.51
N SER A 18 2.48 -6.73 4.43
CA SER A 18 3.18 -5.46 4.23
C SER A 18 2.78 -4.50 5.35
N GLU A 19 3.75 -4.18 6.21
CA GLU A 19 3.56 -3.24 7.32
C GLU A 19 4.18 -1.89 6.99
N LEU A 20 3.55 -0.82 7.49
CA LEU A 20 4.06 0.54 7.38
C LEU A 20 3.98 1.26 8.73
N TRP A 21 5.13 1.76 9.16
CA TRP A 21 5.32 2.51 10.38
C TRP A 21 5.62 3.94 10.01
N VAL A 22 4.90 4.91 10.58
CA VAL A 22 5.18 6.34 10.44
C VAL A 22 5.34 6.92 11.85
N SER A 23 6.39 7.71 12.10
CA SER A 23 6.60 8.30 13.43
C SER A 23 5.37 9.11 13.86
N HIS A 24 4.87 8.85 15.07
CA HIS A 24 3.60 9.34 15.65
C HIS A 24 2.30 8.66 15.16
N TYR A 25 2.35 7.74 14.19
CA TYR A 25 1.18 6.98 13.70
C TYR A 25 1.55 5.54 13.31
N GLN A 26 1.12 4.55 14.10
CA GLN A 26 1.27 3.15 13.75
C GLN A 26 0.04 2.67 12.97
N TYR A 27 0.23 2.16 11.75
CA TYR A 27 -0.85 1.55 10.97
C TYR A 27 -0.46 0.13 10.58
N VAL A 28 -1.27 -0.82 11.02
CA VAL A 28 -1.18 -2.22 10.63
C VAL A 28 -2.38 -2.50 9.74
N ALA A 29 -2.16 -2.93 8.50
CA ALA A 29 -3.21 -3.52 7.69
C ALA A 29 -3.46 -4.96 8.20
N SER A 30 -4.17 -5.09 9.32
CA SER A 30 -4.44 -6.39 9.96
C SER A 30 -5.93 -6.67 10.25
N ASP A 31 -6.86 -6.07 9.50
CA ASP A 31 -8.29 -6.38 9.63
C ASP A 31 -8.72 -7.43 8.60
N TRP A 32 -8.67 -8.71 8.99
CA TRP A 32 -9.22 -9.83 8.22
C TRP A 32 -10.56 -10.28 8.81
N LEU A 33 -11.65 -10.10 8.06
CA LEU A 33 -12.87 -10.88 8.28
C LEU A 33 -12.66 -12.27 7.68
N PHE A 34 -12.67 -13.29 8.53
CA PHE A 34 -12.50 -14.69 8.18
C PHE A 34 -13.52 -15.12 7.10
N CYS A 35 -13.06 -15.46 5.91
CA CYS A 35 -13.84 -16.21 4.93
C CYS A 35 -13.01 -17.41 4.48
N PHE A 36 -13.27 -18.57 5.10
CA PHE A 36 -12.78 -19.87 4.64
C PHE A 36 -13.39 -20.16 3.26
N ARG A 37 -12.64 -19.89 2.18
CA ARG A 37 -12.87 -20.53 0.87
C ARG A 37 -11.57 -21.20 0.43
N ALA A 38 -11.71 -22.48 0.09
CA ALA A 38 -10.72 -23.46 -0.35
C ALA A 38 -9.29 -22.95 -0.61
N MET A 39 -8.32 -23.46 0.15
CA MET A 39 -6.91 -23.11 0.00
C MET A 39 -6.44 -23.35 -1.44
N GLY A 40 -6.12 -22.26 -2.13
CA GLY A 40 -5.34 -22.27 -3.36
C GLY A 40 -3.91 -22.78 -3.10
N GLN A 41 -3.10 -22.83 -4.15
CA GLN A 41 -1.76 -23.43 -4.10
C GLN A 41 -0.88 -22.79 -3.02
N THR A 42 -0.32 -23.62 -2.13
CA THR A 42 0.56 -23.22 -1.02
C THR A 42 1.90 -23.93 -1.12
N LEU A 43 2.95 -23.30 -0.59
CA LEU A 43 4.28 -23.89 -0.52
C LEU A 43 4.37 -24.94 0.61
N SER A 44 5.33 -25.87 0.49
CA SER A 44 5.63 -26.84 1.55
C SER A 44 6.24 -26.20 2.80
N GLU A 45 6.89 -25.06 2.64
CA GLU A 45 7.44 -24.23 3.71
C GLU A 45 7.26 -22.74 3.37
N PRO A 46 7.14 -21.85 4.38
CA PRO A 46 6.95 -20.44 4.12
C PRO A 46 8.26 -19.77 3.69
N VAL A 47 8.17 -18.85 2.74
CA VAL A 47 9.24 -17.90 2.46
C VAL A 47 9.27 -16.88 3.60
N THR A 48 10.31 -16.97 4.43
CA THR A 48 10.52 -16.12 5.62
C THR A 48 11.44 -14.93 5.36
N ALA A 49 11.96 -14.80 4.13
CA ALA A 49 12.74 -13.64 3.72
C ALA A 49 11.88 -12.37 3.84
N LYS A 50 12.44 -11.35 4.51
CA LYS A 50 11.81 -10.05 4.68
C LYS A 50 12.49 -9.01 3.83
N GLU A 51 11.71 -8.25 3.08
CA GLU A 51 12.16 -7.04 2.43
C GLU A 51 11.76 -5.86 3.29
N SER A 52 12.73 -5.19 3.91
CA SER A 52 12.47 -4.06 4.81
C SER A 52 13.11 -2.80 4.26
N ALA A 53 12.40 -1.69 4.34
CA ALA A 53 12.87 -0.39 3.93
C ALA A 53 12.62 0.62 5.06
N CYS A 54 13.45 1.67 5.12
CA CYS A 54 13.19 2.81 5.98
C CYS A 54 13.58 4.10 5.29
N CYS A 55 12.85 5.16 5.56
CA CYS A 55 13.14 6.50 5.06
C CYS A 55 12.72 7.54 6.11
N GLN A 56 13.35 8.71 6.08
CA GLN A 56 13.00 9.78 7.01
C GLN A 56 13.22 11.16 6.38
N ASN A 57 12.45 12.14 6.83
CA ASN A 57 12.67 13.56 6.59
C ASN A 57 12.68 14.30 7.95
N SER A 58 12.64 15.63 7.95
CA SER A 58 12.65 16.43 9.18
C SER A 58 11.41 16.24 10.06
N GLN A 59 10.30 15.73 9.51
CA GLN A 59 9.01 15.62 10.17
C GLN A 59 8.60 14.17 10.47
N LEU A 60 8.99 13.23 9.59
CA LEU A 60 8.50 11.85 9.57
C LEU A 60 9.69 10.88 9.52
N LYS A 61 9.58 9.79 10.28
CA LYS A 61 10.40 8.58 10.12
C LYS A 61 9.49 7.44 9.73
N VAL A 62 9.87 6.69 8.72
CA VAL A 62 9.03 5.66 8.11
C VAL A 62 9.80 4.36 7.99
N GLY A 63 9.14 3.26 8.34
CA GLY A 63 9.66 1.91 8.15
C GLY A 63 8.61 1.05 7.46
N SER A 64 9.03 0.21 6.53
CA SER A 64 8.19 -0.84 5.97
C SER A 64 8.89 -2.19 6.00
N SER A 65 8.11 -3.25 6.04
CA SER A 65 8.62 -4.61 5.93
C SER A 65 7.57 -5.48 5.28
N CYS A 66 7.99 -6.32 4.32
CA CYS A 66 7.12 -7.28 3.68
C CYS A 66 7.71 -8.69 3.60
N MET A 67 6.82 -9.70 3.64
CA MET A 67 7.17 -11.12 3.65
C MET A 67 6.10 -11.93 2.91
N GLN A 68 6.51 -12.79 1.98
CA GLN A 68 5.61 -13.61 1.14
C GLN A 68 4.90 -14.72 1.93
N GLY A 69 5.58 -15.34 2.89
CA GLY A 69 5.01 -16.41 3.70
C GLY A 69 4.69 -17.66 2.88
N TRP A 70 3.49 -18.20 3.04
CA TRP A 70 3.09 -19.52 2.50
C TRP A 70 2.56 -19.47 1.06
N ARG A 71 2.40 -18.28 0.48
CA ARG A 71 1.90 -18.10 -0.89
C ARG A 71 3.00 -18.44 -1.89
N ILE A 72 2.61 -18.93 -3.07
CA ILE A 72 3.56 -19.20 -4.16
C ILE A 72 4.13 -17.90 -4.73
N ASN A 73 3.31 -16.86 -4.83
CA ASN A 73 3.68 -15.57 -5.36
C ASN A 73 3.46 -14.46 -4.33
N MET A 74 4.34 -13.47 -4.32
CA MET A 74 4.17 -12.21 -3.61
C MET A 74 3.32 -11.27 -4.48
N GLU A 75 2.07 -11.04 -4.07
CA GLU A 75 1.11 -10.19 -4.81
C GLU A 75 0.95 -8.79 -4.20
N ASP A 76 1.45 -8.58 -2.98
CA ASP A 76 1.39 -7.28 -2.31
C ASP A 76 2.32 -6.25 -2.96
N SER A 77 1.93 -4.98 -2.83
CA SER A 77 2.78 -3.84 -3.09
C SER A 77 2.64 -2.80 -1.97
N HIS A 78 3.64 -1.92 -1.85
CA HIS A 78 3.57 -0.79 -0.93
C HIS A 78 4.28 0.43 -1.50
N THR A 79 3.97 1.61 -0.96
CA THR A 79 4.52 2.88 -1.42
C THR A 79 4.74 3.80 -0.23
N HIS A 80 5.92 4.40 -0.17
CA HIS A 80 6.27 5.41 0.82
C HIS A 80 6.91 6.61 0.13
N ILE A 81 6.21 7.74 0.08
CA ILE A 81 6.67 8.98 -0.53
C ILE A 81 6.59 10.06 0.55
N LEU A 82 7.75 10.49 1.05
CA LEU A 82 7.83 11.50 2.11
C LEU A 82 7.54 12.93 1.63
N SER A 83 7.60 13.16 0.32
CA SER A 83 7.42 14.44 -0.34
C SER A 83 6.93 14.17 -1.76
N LEU A 84 5.67 14.46 -2.05
CA LEU A 84 5.13 14.28 -3.40
C LEU A 84 5.84 15.23 -4.38
N PRO A 85 6.11 14.81 -5.64
CA PRO A 85 6.81 15.65 -6.62
C PRO A 85 6.09 16.97 -6.93
N ASP A 86 4.75 16.92 -7.04
CA ASP A 86 3.91 18.07 -7.36
C ASP A 86 3.49 18.87 -6.11
N ASP A 87 3.70 18.31 -4.91
CA ASP A 87 3.37 18.92 -3.62
C ASP A 87 4.35 18.46 -2.52
N PRO A 88 5.54 19.09 -2.43
CA PRO A 88 6.60 18.64 -1.53
C PRO A 88 6.26 18.68 -0.03
N GLY A 89 5.21 19.40 0.35
CA GLY A 89 4.71 19.45 1.73
C GLY A 89 3.85 18.26 2.13
N THR A 90 3.48 17.41 1.17
CA THR A 90 2.57 16.28 1.38
C THR A 90 3.30 14.96 1.30
N ALA A 91 3.06 14.10 2.30
CA ALA A 91 3.51 12.72 2.30
C ALA A 91 2.38 11.78 1.89
N PHE A 92 2.72 10.74 1.12
CA PHE A 92 1.80 9.71 0.66
C PHE A 92 2.32 8.33 1.03
N PHE A 93 1.43 7.50 1.54
CA PHE A 93 1.72 6.12 1.83
C PHE A 93 0.59 5.21 1.35
N GLY A 94 0.93 4.02 0.87
CA GLY A 94 -0.04 3.04 0.42
C GLY A 94 0.42 1.62 0.66
N VAL A 95 -0.51 0.76 1.04
CA VAL A 95 -0.35 -0.70 1.13
C VAL A 95 -1.44 -1.33 0.27
N TYR A 96 -1.05 -2.29 -0.56
CA TYR A 96 -1.90 -2.88 -1.59
C TYR A 96 -1.80 -4.40 -1.50
N ASP A 97 -2.89 -5.09 -1.15
CA ASP A 97 -2.95 -6.56 -1.13
C ASP A 97 -3.54 -7.04 -2.46
N GLY A 98 -2.69 -7.59 -3.31
CA GLY A 98 -3.05 -8.10 -4.62
C GLY A 98 -3.71 -9.48 -4.55
N HIS A 99 -4.71 -9.71 -5.40
CA HIS A 99 -5.38 -11.00 -5.52
C HIS A 99 -5.57 -11.38 -6.98
N GLY A 100 -5.11 -12.58 -7.35
CA GLY A 100 -5.21 -13.08 -8.73
C GLY A 100 -4.08 -12.60 -9.64
N GLY A 101 -3.07 -11.95 -9.07
CA GLY A 101 -1.90 -11.43 -9.77
C GLY A 101 -1.37 -10.13 -9.14
N ALA A 102 -0.05 -9.94 -9.17
CA ALA A 102 0.61 -8.79 -8.55
C ALA A 102 0.49 -7.48 -9.36
N LYS A 103 0.07 -7.55 -10.63
CA LYS A 103 0.16 -6.41 -11.57
C LYS A 103 -0.69 -5.23 -11.14
N VAL A 104 -1.93 -5.47 -10.69
CA VAL A 104 -2.87 -4.42 -10.27
C VAL A 104 -2.36 -3.72 -9.01
N ALA A 105 -1.90 -4.47 -8.00
CA ALA A 105 -1.30 -3.92 -6.80
C ALA A 105 -0.05 -3.08 -7.10
N GLN A 106 0.83 -3.58 -7.97
CA GLN A 106 2.03 -2.84 -8.41
C GLN A 106 1.69 -1.56 -9.20
N TYR A 107 0.64 -1.60 -10.03
CA TYR A 107 0.17 -0.43 -10.76
C TYR A 107 -0.37 0.63 -9.79
N ALA A 108 -1.25 0.23 -8.86
CA ALA A 108 -1.78 1.11 -7.83
C ALA A 108 -0.65 1.79 -7.04
N GLY A 109 0.36 1.03 -6.59
CA GLY A 109 1.53 1.60 -5.90
C GLY A 109 2.29 2.65 -6.71
N LYS A 110 2.46 2.41 -8.02
CA LYS A 110 3.21 3.33 -8.90
C LYS A 110 2.42 4.57 -9.34
N HIS A 111 1.09 4.50 -9.34
CA HIS A 111 0.27 5.49 -10.05
C HIS A 111 -0.83 6.17 -9.21
N LEU A 112 -1.37 5.54 -8.16
CA LEU A 112 -2.54 6.05 -7.43
C LEU A 112 -2.33 7.46 -6.87
N HIS A 113 -1.17 7.71 -6.24
CA HIS A 113 -0.81 9.04 -5.73
C HIS A 113 -0.83 10.12 -6.83
N LYS A 114 -0.48 9.77 -8.07
CA LYS A 114 -0.46 10.69 -9.21
C LYS A 114 -1.87 11.03 -9.68
N TYR A 115 -2.82 10.10 -9.61
CA TYR A 115 -4.21 10.37 -9.94
C TYR A 115 -4.83 11.33 -8.92
N ILE A 116 -4.62 11.06 -7.63
CA ILE A 116 -5.16 11.89 -6.53
C ILE A 116 -4.71 13.35 -6.64
N VAL A 117 -3.40 13.61 -6.80
CA VAL A 117 -2.88 15.00 -6.88
C VAL A 117 -3.32 15.75 -8.14
N LYS A 118 -3.64 15.03 -9.22
CA LYS A 118 -4.09 15.64 -10.48
C LYS A 118 -5.53 16.12 -10.42
N THR A 119 -6.35 15.55 -9.53
CA THR A 119 -7.77 15.90 -9.41
C THR A 119 -7.96 17.39 -9.11
N GLN A 120 -9.05 17.96 -9.62
CA GLN A 120 -9.40 19.35 -9.33
C GLN A 120 -9.74 19.54 -7.85
N ALA A 121 -10.37 18.54 -7.22
CA ALA A 121 -10.67 18.55 -5.80
C ALA A 121 -9.40 18.66 -4.92
N TYR A 122 -8.29 18.02 -5.30
CA TYR A 122 -7.02 18.14 -4.58
C TYR A 122 -6.52 19.58 -4.58
N LYS A 123 -6.54 20.23 -5.75
CA LYS A 123 -6.10 21.62 -5.94
C LYS A 123 -6.96 22.62 -5.17
N GLU A 124 -8.23 22.30 -4.96
CA GLU A 124 -9.17 23.09 -4.14
C GLU A 124 -9.09 22.78 -2.64
N GLY A 125 -8.23 21.86 -2.21
CA GLY A 125 -8.08 21.45 -0.82
C GLY A 125 -9.17 20.49 -0.33
N ARG A 126 -10.05 19.99 -1.21
CA ARG A 126 -11.09 18.99 -0.91
C ARG A 126 -10.50 17.58 -0.98
N ILE A 127 -9.62 17.25 -0.02
CA ILE A 127 -8.82 16.01 -0.06
C ILE A 127 -9.69 14.75 -0.01
N GLY A 128 -10.82 14.74 0.71
CA GLY A 128 -11.73 13.59 0.72
C GLY A 128 -12.29 13.27 -0.66
N ASP A 129 -12.78 14.29 -1.38
CA ASP A 129 -13.30 14.15 -2.75
C ASP A 129 -12.18 13.79 -3.73
N ALA A 130 -10.98 14.33 -3.52
CA ALA A 130 -9.79 14.02 -4.32
C ALA A 130 -9.37 12.55 -4.18
N LEU A 131 -9.45 12.00 -2.97
CA LEU A 131 -9.19 10.58 -2.73
C LEU A 131 -10.22 9.72 -3.46
N GLN A 132 -11.51 10.00 -3.31
CA GLN A 132 -12.56 9.25 -4.00
C GLN A 132 -12.38 9.30 -5.53
N GLN A 133 -12.21 10.50 -6.10
CA GLN A 133 -12.04 10.66 -7.54
C GLN A 133 -10.73 10.04 -8.03
N GLY A 134 -9.64 10.16 -7.29
CA GLY A 134 -8.36 9.58 -7.66
C GLY A 134 -8.37 8.05 -7.72
N PHE A 135 -9.15 7.40 -6.85
CA PHE A 135 -9.37 5.95 -6.92
C PHE A 135 -10.20 5.56 -8.15
N LEU A 136 -11.25 6.30 -8.46
CA LEU A 136 -12.06 6.07 -9.65
C LEU A 136 -11.25 6.29 -10.94
N ASP A 137 -10.43 7.34 -10.99
CA ASP A 137 -9.57 7.65 -12.13
C ASP A 137 -8.50 6.57 -12.33
N ALA A 138 -7.93 6.06 -11.23
CA ALA A 138 -6.98 4.94 -11.28
C ALA A 138 -7.64 3.66 -11.80
N ASP A 139 -8.84 3.32 -11.32
CA ASP A 139 -9.61 2.16 -11.78
C ASP A 139 -9.96 2.26 -13.27
N GLN A 140 -10.46 3.42 -13.70
CA GLN A 140 -10.73 3.67 -15.12
C GLN A 140 -9.46 3.59 -15.97
N ALA A 141 -8.32 4.08 -15.49
CA ALA A 141 -7.07 3.95 -16.22
C ALA A 141 -6.62 2.48 -16.36
N MET A 142 -6.79 1.66 -15.32
CA MET A 142 -6.46 0.23 -15.36
C MET A 142 -7.34 -0.53 -16.36
N LEU A 143 -8.62 -0.18 -16.47
CA LEU A 143 -9.54 -0.76 -17.48
C LEU A 143 -9.15 -0.46 -18.93
N HIS A 144 -8.41 0.61 -19.18
CA HIS A 144 -7.97 1.01 -20.51
C HIS A 144 -6.48 0.70 -20.79
N ASP A 145 -5.78 0.13 -19.82
CA ASP A 145 -4.37 -0.28 -19.97
C ASP A 145 -4.31 -1.67 -20.63
N ASP A 146 -3.68 -1.76 -21.80
CA ASP A 146 -3.57 -3.02 -22.57
C ASP A 146 -2.89 -4.15 -21.80
N SER A 147 -2.07 -3.84 -20.79
CA SER A 147 -1.37 -4.83 -19.98
C SER A 147 -2.16 -5.33 -18.77
N LEU A 148 -3.27 -4.66 -18.43
CA LEU A 148 -4.07 -4.91 -17.22
C LEU A 148 -5.54 -5.25 -17.51
N LYS A 149 -6.11 -4.75 -18.62
CA LYS A 149 -7.55 -4.87 -18.90
C LYS A 149 -8.08 -6.32 -18.96
N ASP A 150 -7.22 -7.27 -19.33
CA ASP A 150 -7.55 -8.70 -19.44
C ASP A 150 -7.11 -9.50 -18.20
N GLU A 151 -6.53 -8.84 -17.19
CA GLU A 151 -6.16 -9.47 -15.93
C GLU A 151 -7.42 -9.69 -15.07
N LEU A 152 -7.71 -10.95 -14.72
CA LEU A 152 -8.73 -11.30 -13.73
C LEU A 152 -8.18 -11.14 -12.30
N ALA A 153 -7.54 -9.99 -12.04
CA ALA A 153 -6.86 -9.67 -10.80
C ALA A 153 -7.41 -8.38 -10.20
N GLY A 154 -7.21 -8.19 -8.91
CA GLY A 154 -7.59 -6.99 -8.18
C GLY A 154 -6.58 -6.68 -7.08
N THR A 155 -6.80 -5.56 -6.39
CA THR A 155 -6.04 -5.22 -5.19
C THR A 155 -6.95 -4.53 -4.19
N THR A 156 -6.75 -4.79 -2.91
CA THR A 156 -7.18 -3.85 -1.87
C THR A 156 -6.20 -2.69 -1.82
N ALA A 157 -6.58 -1.59 -1.19
CA ALA A 157 -5.68 -0.47 -0.96
C ALA A 157 -6.00 0.24 0.36
N VAL A 158 -5.00 0.37 1.22
CA VAL A 158 -5.03 1.27 2.37
C VAL A 158 -4.04 2.39 2.10
N VAL A 159 -4.55 3.62 2.01
CA VAL A 159 -3.76 4.79 1.64
C VAL A 159 -3.87 5.86 2.71
N ILE A 160 -2.73 6.48 3.00
CA ILE A 160 -2.59 7.59 3.94
C ILE A 160 -1.98 8.78 3.20
N ILE A 161 -2.61 9.94 3.34
CA ILE A 161 -2.05 11.23 2.92
C ILE A 161 -1.89 12.10 4.15
N ILE A 162 -0.69 12.64 4.35
CA ILE A 162 -0.41 13.64 5.40
C ILE A 162 -0.14 14.96 4.70
N LYS A 163 -1.07 15.92 4.84
CA LYS A 163 -1.00 17.25 4.23
C LYS A 163 -1.38 18.31 5.28
N ASP A 164 -0.58 19.36 5.40
CA ASP A 164 -0.81 20.47 6.34
C ASP A 164 -1.08 20.00 7.79
N ASN A 165 -0.31 19.01 8.26
CA ASN A 165 -0.46 18.32 9.55
C ASN A 165 -1.82 17.61 9.75
N VAL A 166 -2.60 17.42 8.70
CA VAL A 166 -3.83 16.61 8.71
C VAL A 166 -3.55 15.27 8.05
N LEU A 167 -3.96 14.20 8.74
CA LEU A 167 -3.87 12.83 8.22
C LEU A 167 -5.23 12.42 7.63
N TYR A 168 -5.21 12.00 6.37
CA TYR A 168 -6.34 11.42 5.66
C TYR A 168 -6.07 9.93 5.44
N CYS A 169 -7.01 9.08 5.83
CA CYS A 169 -6.92 7.64 5.63
C CYS A 169 -8.11 7.17 4.78
N VAL A 170 -7.82 6.38 3.75
CA VAL A 170 -8.83 5.76 2.89
C VAL A 170 -8.53 4.28 2.73
N ARG A 171 -9.59 3.47 2.68
CA ARG A 171 -9.53 2.03 2.45
C ARG A 171 -10.50 1.67 1.34
N CYS A 172 -10.04 0.85 0.40
CA CYS A 172 -10.82 0.31 -0.71
C CYS A 172 -10.52 -1.18 -0.88
#